data_AF-A0A350QLH3-F1
#
_entry.id   AF-A0A350QLH3-F1
#
_cell.length_a   1.000
_cell.length_b   1.000
_cell.length_c   1.000
_cell.angle_alpha   90.00
_cell.angle_beta   90.00
_cell.angle_gamma   90.00
#
_symmetry.space_group_name_H-M   'P 1'
#
loop_
_entity.id
_entity.type
_entity.pdbx_description
1 polymer ?
#
loop_
_entity_poly.entity_id
_entity_poly.type
_entity_poly.pdbx_seq_one_letter_code
_entity_poly.pdbx_strand_id
1 'polypeptide(L)'
;MRFTLIFFAFLISFQPLANDSIAEKVCNAYKNEDDRKKCFSELKEQELIETAEILPPAKYITFKWGSSACRDIKYWQQAIERTFSKDPQAFRDVDNNCKYLREATVVYGVLQKEFHISTELAQIKASDGHTYWIELPAVLPITSERETRPDNWTTDLRELN
;
A
#
# COMPACT_ATOMS: atom_id res chain seq x y z
N MET A 1 66.53 10.35 16.15
CA MET A 1 65.59 11.21 16.91
C MET A 1 64.35 11.43 16.06
N ARG A 2 63.22 11.63 16.74
CA ARG A 2 61.85 11.33 16.32
C ARG A 2 61.35 12.19 15.15
N PHE A 3 60.79 11.57 14.12
CA PHE A 3 59.85 12.22 13.21
C PHE A 3 58.47 11.61 13.44
N THR A 4 57.58 12.47 13.93
CA THR A 4 56.19 12.21 14.26
C THR A 4 55.39 12.07 12.97
N LEU A 5 54.89 10.87 12.66
CA LEU A 5 53.90 10.68 11.59
C LEU A 5 52.50 10.79 12.19
N ILE A 6 51.82 11.85 11.77
CA ILE A 6 50.44 12.19 12.12
C ILE A 6 49.53 11.12 11.52
N PHE A 7 48.88 10.33 12.38
CA PHE A 7 47.76 9.48 11.99
C PHE A 7 46.56 10.38 11.67
N PHE A 8 46.27 10.54 10.39
CA PHE A 8 45.01 11.13 9.94
C PHE A 8 43.87 10.16 10.29
N ALA A 9 43.05 10.56 11.25
CA ALA A 9 41.79 9.92 11.55
C ALA A 9 40.85 10.08 10.35
N PHE A 10 40.59 8.99 9.62
CA PHE A 10 39.46 8.89 8.70
C PHE A 10 38.18 8.72 9.54
N LEU A 11 37.73 9.81 10.15
CA LEU A 11 36.34 10.00 10.53
C LEU A 11 35.55 10.18 9.22
N ILE A 12 35.07 9.07 8.66
CA ILE A 12 34.01 9.14 7.65
C ILE A 12 32.75 9.57 8.42
N SER A 13 32.56 10.88 8.52
CA SER A 13 31.29 11.47 8.89
C SER A 13 30.27 11.02 7.85
N PHE A 14 29.41 10.07 8.20
CA PHE A 14 28.12 9.85 7.56
C PHE A 14 27.32 11.15 7.69
N GLN A 15 27.46 12.03 6.71
CA GLN A 15 26.48 13.09 6.49
C GLN A 15 25.28 12.45 5.77
N PRO A 16 24.04 12.80 6.15
CA PRO A 16 22.88 12.39 5.39
C PRO A 16 22.98 13.14 4.06
N LEU A 17 23.39 12.46 3.00
CA LEU A 17 23.24 12.99 1.66
C LEU A 17 21.74 13.15 1.43
N ALA A 18 21.30 14.41 1.31
CA ALA A 18 20.11 14.74 0.55
C ALA A 18 20.27 14.09 -0.83
N ASN A 19 19.56 12.99 -1.02
CA ASN A 19 19.72 12.13 -2.17
C ASN A 19 18.86 12.69 -3.32
N ASP A 20 19.28 13.82 -3.90
CA ASP A 20 18.76 14.23 -5.21
C ASP A 20 19.11 13.11 -6.18
N SER A 21 18.10 12.35 -6.61
CA SER A 21 18.27 11.18 -7.48
C SER A 21 19.06 11.61 -8.73
N ILE A 22 20.00 10.76 -9.18
CA ILE A 22 20.79 11.02 -10.40
C ILE A 22 19.86 11.34 -11.58
N ALA A 23 18.68 10.73 -11.60
CA ALA A 23 17.63 10.96 -12.58
C ALA A 23 17.08 12.40 -12.55
N GLU A 24 16.86 12.98 -11.37
CA GLU A 24 16.40 14.37 -11.22
C GLU A 24 17.47 15.36 -11.68
N LYS A 25 18.76 15.06 -11.44
CA LYS A 25 19.87 15.88 -11.94
C LYS A 25 19.93 15.86 -13.48
N VAL A 26 19.64 14.72 -14.10
CA VAL A 26 19.54 14.59 -15.56
C VAL A 26 18.36 15.40 -16.10
N CYS A 27 17.16 15.28 -15.50
CA CYS A 27 16.01 16.06 -15.95
C CYS A 27 16.21 17.58 -15.76
N ASN A 28 16.85 18.00 -14.67
CA ASN A 28 17.16 19.41 -14.43
C ASN A 28 18.23 19.98 -15.36
N ALA A 29 18.99 19.14 -16.09
CA ALA A 29 19.96 19.58 -17.08
C ALA A 29 19.32 20.01 -18.42
N TYR A 30 18.04 19.68 -18.66
CA TYR A 30 17.32 20.14 -19.84
C TYR A 30 17.02 21.63 -19.76
N LYS A 31 17.45 22.39 -20.77
CA LYS A 31 17.21 23.84 -20.89
C LYS A 31 15.81 24.16 -21.41
N ASN A 32 15.23 23.26 -22.20
CA ASN A 32 13.86 23.38 -22.70
C ASN A 32 12.88 22.91 -21.62
N GLU A 33 11.87 23.74 -21.35
CA GLU A 33 10.90 23.46 -20.28
C GLU A 33 9.99 22.27 -20.60
N ASP A 34 9.62 22.07 -21.86
CA ASP A 34 8.77 20.95 -22.31
C ASP A 34 9.54 19.63 -22.22
N ASP A 35 10.80 19.60 -22.63
CA ASP A 35 11.66 18.41 -22.52
C ASP A 35 11.92 18.04 -21.05
N ARG A 36 12.13 19.05 -20.20
CA ARG A 36 12.28 18.84 -18.76
C ARG A 36 11.01 18.26 -18.13
N LYS A 37 9.84 18.80 -18.47
CA LYS A 37 8.54 18.28 -18.00
C LYS A 37 8.32 16.84 -18.46
N LYS A 38 8.63 16.55 -19.73
CA LYS A 38 8.56 15.20 -20.29
C LYS A 38 9.47 14.22 -19.56
N CYS A 39 10.71 14.60 -19.29
CA CYS A 39 11.67 13.80 -18.53
C CYS A 39 11.12 13.44 -17.13
N PHE A 40 10.59 14.42 -16.39
CA PHE A 40 9.99 14.14 -15.08
C PHE A 40 8.72 13.29 -15.15
N SER A 41 7.89 13.45 -16.21
CA SER A 41 6.73 12.58 -16.39
C SER A 41 7.12 11.14 -16.67
N GLU A 42 8.17 10.91 -17.45
CA GLU A 42 8.70 9.59 -17.76
C GLU A 42 9.37 8.95 -16.52
N LEU A 43 10.09 9.74 -15.72
CA LEU A 43 10.63 9.26 -14.43
C LEU A 43 9.53 8.86 -13.47
N LYS A 44 8.47 9.66 -13.36
CA LYS A 44 7.33 9.33 -12.52
C LYS A 44 6.61 8.08 -13.01
N GLU A 45 6.48 7.90 -14.33
CA GLU A 45 5.93 6.68 -14.92
C GLU A 45 6.82 5.47 -14.66
N GLN A 46 8.15 5.60 -14.75
CA GLN A 46 9.09 4.54 -14.41
C GLN A 46 9.08 4.21 -12.93
N GLU A 47 9.03 5.21 -12.05
CA GLU A 47 8.85 5.00 -10.61
C GLU A 47 7.52 4.31 -10.32
N LEU A 48 6.43 4.65 -11.02
CA LEU A 48 5.14 3.96 -10.92
C LEU A 48 5.20 2.52 -11.45
N ILE A 49 6.00 2.25 -12.49
CA ILE A 49 6.25 0.89 -13.01
C ILE A 49 7.16 0.09 -12.06
N GLU A 50 8.07 0.75 -11.36
CA GLU A 50 9.02 0.12 -10.42
C GLU A 50 8.40 -0.05 -9.01
N THR A 51 7.50 0.87 -8.60
CA THR A 51 6.63 0.74 -7.41
C THR A 51 5.34 -0.01 -7.67
N ALA A 52 5.02 -0.33 -8.92
CA ALA A 52 4.38 -1.59 -9.24
C ALA A 52 5.38 -2.72 -8.95
N GLU A 53 5.81 -2.81 -7.69
CA GLU A 53 6.36 -4.01 -7.09
C GLU A 53 5.56 -5.16 -7.67
N ILE A 54 6.26 -6.09 -8.30
CA ILE A 54 5.66 -7.31 -8.84
C ILE A 54 4.99 -7.97 -7.65
N LEU A 55 3.69 -7.67 -7.44
CA LEU A 55 2.92 -8.28 -6.39
C LEU A 55 3.05 -9.78 -6.64
N PRO A 56 3.52 -10.56 -5.67
CA PRO A 56 3.65 -11.99 -5.85
C PRO A 56 2.31 -12.52 -6.37
N PRO A 57 2.32 -13.55 -7.22
CA PRO A 57 1.10 -14.08 -7.83
C PRO A 57 0.04 -14.28 -6.74
N ALA A 58 -1.11 -13.64 -6.91
CA ALA A 58 -2.13 -13.58 -5.88
C ALA A 58 -2.53 -15.00 -5.44
N LYS A 59 -2.49 -15.23 -4.12
CA LYS A 59 -2.81 -16.50 -3.47
C LYS A 59 -4.22 -16.47 -2.89
N TYR A 60 -4.80 -17.63 -2.65
CA TYR A 60 -5.98 -17.75 -1.79
C TYR A 60 -5.53 -17.62 -0.34
N ILE A 61 -6.03 -16.59 0.33
CA ILE A 61 -5.61 -16.23 1.68
C ILE A 61 -6.78 -16.23 2.64
N THR A 62 -6.47 -16.46 3.91
CA THR A 62 -7.40 -16.29 5.01
C THR A 62 -6.80 -15.34 6.02
N PHE A 63 -7.59 -14.37 6.46
CA PHE A 63 -7.19 -13.43 7.50
C PHE A 63 -7.58 -13.94 8.89
N LYS A 64 -6.87 -13.48 9.93
CA LYS A 64 -7.19 -13.80 11.32
C LYS A 64 -8.53 -13.18 11.73
N TRP A 65 -8.78 -11.94 11.33
CA TRP A 65 -9.95 -11.16 11.74
C TRP A 65 -10.84 -10.78 10.55
N GLY A 66 -12.09 -10.44 10.87
CA GLY A 66 -13.03 -9.83 9.93
C GLY A 66 -12.94 -8.31 9.92
N SER A 67 -13.38 -7.68 8.82
CA SER A 67 -13.42 -6.22 8.69
C SER A 67 -14.47 -5.80 7.67
N SER A 68 -14.78 -4.50 7.63
CA SER A 68 -15.63 -3.92 6.60
C SER A 68 -14.94 -3.99 5.24
N ALA A 69 -15.67 -4.49 4.25
CA ALA A 69 -15.27 -4.72 2.88
C ALA A 69 -16.13 -3.87 1.95
N CYS A 70 -15.53 -2.82 1.40
CA CYS A 70 -16.20 -1.81 0.60
C CYS A 70 -15.93 -2.03 -0.90
N ARG A 71 -16.93 -1.94 -1.77
CA ARG A 71 -16.65 -2.01 -3.23
C ARG A 71 -15.90 -0.79 -3.75
N ASP A 72 -16.13 0.35 -3.12
CA ASP A 72 -15.53 1.63 -3.46
C ASP A 72 -14.58 2.05 -2.33
N ILE A 73 -13.31 2.30 -2.67
CA ILE A 73 -12.27 2.66 -1.70
C ILE A 73 -12.57 3.98 -0.99
N LYS A 74 -13.36 4.87 -1.61
CA LYS A 74 -13.66 6.20 -1.07
C LYS A 74 -14.25 6.15 0.34
N TYR A 75 -15.01 5.11 0.68
CA TYR A 75 -15.63 4.99 2.00
C TYR A 75 -14.57 4.78 3.08
N TRP A 76 -13.54 3.99 2.80
CA TRP A 76 -12.38 3.85 3.68
C TRP A 76 -11.56 5.13 3.75
N GLN A 77 -11.28 5.77 2.61
CA GLN A 77 -10.53 7.03 2.58
C GLN A 77 -11.21 8.13 3.42
N GLN A 78 -12.54 8.28 3.29
CA GLN A 78 -13.33 9.21 4.09
C GLN A 78 -13.33 8.86 5.57
N ALA A 79 -13.45 7.57 5.92
CA ALA A 79 -13.41 7.13 7.31
C ALA A 79 -12.04 7.41 7.96
N ILE A 80 -10.95 7.21 7.23
CA ILE A 80 -9.59 7.51 7.68
C ILE A 80 -9.41 9.03 7.90
N GLU A 81 -9.83 9.85 6.93
CA GLU A 81 -9.79 11.32 7.05
C GLU A 81 -10.58 11.84 8.26
N ARG A 82 -11.79 11.31 8.45
CA ARG A 82 -12.66 11.66 9.59
C ARG A 82 -12.11 11.17 10.93
N THR A 83 -11.48 9.99 10.95
CA THR A 83 -10.78 9.49 12.14
C THR A 83 -9.62 10.42 12.50
N PHE A 84 -8.85 10.86 11.51
CA PHE A 84 -7.74 11.80 11.70
C PHE A 84 -8.23 13.16 12.22
N SER A 85 -9.40 13.64 11.76
CA SER A 85 -10.04 14.86 12.27
C SER A 85 -10.83 14.67 13.57
N LYS A 86 -10.82 13.46 14.15
CA LYS A 86 -11.52 13.08 15.40
C LYS A 86 -13.04 13.26 15.33
N ASP A 87 -13.63 13.06 14.16
CA ASP A 87 -15.08 13.03 13.98
C ASP A 87 -15.67 11.76 14.63
N PRO A 88 -16.64 11.89 15.56
CA PRO A 88 -17.29 10.74 16.20
C PRO A 88 -18.09 9.85 15.22
N GLN A 89 -18.40 10.32 14.01
CA GLN A 89 -19.11 9.58 12.98
C GLN A 89 -18.20 9.11 11.84
N ALA A 90 -16.90 8.92 12.11
CA ALA A 90 -15.92 8.56 11.10
C ALA A 90 -16.33 7.36 10.23
N PHE A 91 -16.90 6.32 10.83
CA PHE A 91 -17.24 5.07 10.14
C PHE A 91 -18.65 5.03 9.56
N ARG A 92 -19.46 6.08 9.72
CA ARG A 92 -20.88 6.07 9.31
C ARG A 92 -21.08 5.68 7.85
N ASP A 93 -20.22 6.15 6.94
CA ASP A 93 -20.36 5.82 5.53
C ASP A 93 -19.87 4.40 5.21
N VAL A 94 -18.88 3.90 5.95
CA VAL A 94 -18.44 2.50 5.86
C VAL A 94 -19.57 1.57 6.33
N ASP A 95 -20.18 1.86 7.48
CA ASP A 95 -21.24 1.05 8.07
C ASP A 95 -22.47 0.95 7.15
N ASN A 96 -22.79 2.02 6.41
CA ASN A 96 -23.97 2.07 5.55
C ASN A 96 -23.75 1.54 4.12
N ASN A 97 -22.51 1.48 3.63
CA ASN A 97 -22.23 1.19 2.21
C ASN A 97 -21.34 -0.04 2.00
N CYS A 98 -20.79 -0.60 3.08
CA CYS A 98 -19.87 -1.73 3.00
C CYS A 98 -20.48 -2.98 3.61
N LYS A 99 -20.00 -4.13 3.15
CA LYS A 99 -20.34 -5.42 3.77
C LYS A 99 -19.33 -5.74 4.86
N TYR A 100 -19.64 -6.69 5.71
CA TYR A 100 -18.70 -7.25 6.67
C TYR A 100 -18.10 -8.56 6.13
N LEU A 101 -16.78 -8.59 5.94
CA LEU A 101 -16.02 -9.80 5.67
C LEU A 101 -15.81 -10.55 6.98
N ARG A 102 -16.31 -11.77 7.08
CA ARG A 102 -16.17 -12.57 8.29
C ARG A 102 -14.73 -13.05 8.49
N GLU A 103 -14.32 -13.16 9.76
CA GLU A 103 -13.10 -13.85 10.16
C GLU A 103 -12.96 -15.25 9.52
N ALA A 104 -11.73 -15.70 9.34
CA ALA A 104 -11.41 -17.02 8.80
C ALA A 104 -12.00 -17.33 7.40
N THR A 105 -12.45 -16.30 6.67
CA THR A 105 -12.96 -16.41 5.31
C THR A 105 -11.83 -16.48 4.28
N VAL A 106 -12.01 -17.30 3.24
CA VAL A 106 -11.08 -17.35 2.11
C VAL A 106 -11.40 -16.21 1.13
N VAL A 107 -10.37 -15.46 0.77
CA VAL A 107 -10.38 -14.46 -0.30
C VAL A 107 -9.25 -14.72 -1.28
N TYR A 108 -9.36 -14.18 -2.49
CA TYR A 108 -8.30 -14.24 -3.48
C TYR A 108 -7.46 -12.95 -3.42
N GLY A 109 -6.23 -13.12 -2.94
CA GLY A 109 -5.14 -12.15 -3.03
C GLY A 109 -5.25 -10.95 -2.09
N VAL A 110 -4.12 -10.25 -2.01
CA VAL A 110 -4.05 -8.80 -1.91
C VAL A 110 -3.65 -8.33 -3.31
N LEU A 111 -4.63 -7.91 -4.10
CA LEU A 111 -4.50 -7.61 -5.53
C LEU A 111 -3.87 -6.25 -5.80
N GLN A 112 -4.15 -5.32 -4.90
CA GLN A 112 -3.62 -3.96 -4.93
C GLN A 112 -3.53 -3.49 -3.49
N LYS A 113 -2.55 -2.64 -3.23
CA LYS A 113 -2.45 -1.89 -1.98
C LYS A 113 -2.50 -0.41 -2.29
N GLU A 114 -3.10 0.35 -1.38
CA GLU A 114 -3.08 1.80 -1.41
C GLU A 114 -2.84 2.31 -0.01
N PHE A 115 -1.91 3.25 0.13
CA PHE A 115 -1.64 3.89 1.41
C PHE A 115 -2.34 5.24 1.46
N HIS A 116 -3.25 5.43 2.43
CA HIS A 116 -3.95 6.70 2.64
C HIS A 116 -3.69 7.23 4.04
N ILE A 117 -3.11 8.44 4.12
CA ILE A 117 -2.62 9.10 5.34
C ILE A 117 -1.59 8.24 6.10
N SER A 118 -2.06 7.27 6.88
CA SER A 118 -1.26 6.39 7.73
C SER A 118 -1.77 4.95 7.74
N THR A 119 -2.70 4.61 6.86
CA THR A 119 -3.40 3.32 6.84
C THR A 119 -3.23 2.66 5.49
N GLU A 120 -2.84 1.38 5.51
CA GLU A 120 -2.75 0.55 4.31
C GLU A 120 -4.11 -0.09 4.02
N LEU A 121 -4.67 0.24 2.85
CA LEU A 121 -5.85 -0.38 2.29
C LEU A 121 -5.43 -1.45 1.29
N ALA A 122 -6.15 -2.56 1.28
CA ALA A 122 -5.90 -3.67 0.37
C ALA A 122 -7.16 -4.01 -0.42
N GLN A 123 -7.00 -4.19 -1.72
CA GLN A 123 -8.04 -4.76 -2.57
C GLN A 123 -7.92 -6.27 -2.58
N ILE A 124 -9.02 -6.96 -2.31
CA ILE A 124 -9.15 -8.43 -2.33
C ILE A 124 -10.27 -8.82 -3.28
N LYS A 125 -10.27 -10.07 -3.75
CA LYS A 125 -11.37 -10.60 -4.57
C LYS A 125 -12.13 -11.70 -3.83
N ALA A 126 -13.45 -11.56 -3.78
CA ALA A 126 -14.34 -12.53 -3.17
C ALA A 126 -14.72 -13.65 -4.15
N SER A 127 -15.31 -14.72 -3.62
CA SER A 127 -15.78 -15.87 -4.40
C SER A 127 -16.93 -15.54 -5.36
N ASP A 128 -17.64 -14.43 -5.13
CA ASP A 128 -18.66 -13.89 -6.04
C ASP A 128 -18.08 -13.20 -7.29
N GLY A 129 -16.74 -13.11 -7.38
CA GLY A 129 -16.03 -12.50 -8.49
C GLY A 129 -15.81 -10.99 -8.34
N HIS A 130 -16.37 -10.35 -7.32
CA HIS A 130 -16.23 -8.93 -7.07
C HIS A 130 -15.01 -8.61 -6.21
N THR A 131 -14.49 -7.40 -6.39
CA THR A 131 -13.39 -6.87 -5.59
C THR A 131 -13.91 -5.97 -4.47
N TYR A 132 -13.20 -6.00 -3.35
CA TYR A 132 -13.53 -5.21 -2.17
C TYR A 132 -12.24 -4.64 -1.57
N TRP A 133 -12.34 -3.43 -1.03
CA TRP A 133 -11.30 -2.75 -0.28
C TRP A 133 -11.52 -2.97 1.21
N ILE A 134 -10.43 -3.32 1.90
CA ILE A 134 -10.39 -3.55 3.33
C ILE A 134 -9.24 -2.73 3.94
N GLU A 135 -9.39 -2.35 5.21
CA GLU A 135 -8.27 -1.90 6.01
C GLU A 135 -7.39 -3.09 6.39
N LEU A 136 -6.17 -3.17 5.82
CA LEU A 136 -5.33 -4.35 5.97
C LEU A 136 -4.88 -4.58 7.43
N PRO A 137 -4.45 -3.56 8.19
CA PRO A 137 -4.09 -3.74 9.60
C PRO A 137 -5.22 -4.33 10.47
N ALA A 138 -6.49 -4.09 10.12
CA ALA A 138 -7.64 -4.57 10.88
C ALA A 138 -7.88 -6.09 10.70
N VAL A 139 -7.44 -6.68 9.59
CA VAL A 139 -7.68 -8.11 9.29
C VAL A 139 -6.48 -9.01 9.61
N LEU A 140 -5.27 -8.44 9.62
CA LEU A 140 -4.02 -9.18 9.80
C LEU A 140 -3.91 -9.88 11.17
N PRO A 141 -3.08 -10.93 11.28
CA PRO A 141 -2.24 -11.54 10.25
C PRO A 141 -3.00 -12.45 9.28
N ILE A 142 -2.34 -12.86 8.20
CA ILE A 142 -2.78 -13.97 7.34
C ILE A 142 -2.55 -15.28 8.09
N THR A 143 -3.55 -16.17 8.11
CA THR A 143 -3.55 -17.45 8.82
C THR A 143 -3.40 -18.67 7.90
N SER A 144 -3.67 -18.51 6.61
CA SER A 144 -3.49 -19.54 5.59
C SER A 144 -3.21 -18.89 4.24
N GLU A 145 -2.32 -19.50 3.45
CA GLU A 145 -2.04 -19.15 2.06
C GLU A 145 -2.05 -20.42 1.19
N ARG A 146 -2.67 -20.35 0.01
CA ARG A 146 -2.70 -21.45 -0.96
C ARG A 146 -2.57 -20.90 -2.37
N GLU A 147 -1.74 -21.52 -3.19
CA GLU A 147 -1.60 -21.15 -4.61
C GLU A 147 -2.82 -21.62 -5.43
N THR A 148 -3.43 -22.72 -5.02
CA THR A 148 -4.57 -23.33 -5.71
C THR A 148 -5.90 -22.91 -5.09
N ARG A 149 -6.91 -22.73 -5.95
CA ARG A 149 -8.28 -22.43 -5.54
C ARG A 149 -8.86 -23.62 -4.76
N PRO A 150 -9.37 -23.43 -3.53
CA PRO A 150 -10.10 -24.49 -2.84
C PRO A 150 -11.41 -24.81 -3.57
N ASP A 151 -11.76 -26.10 -3.68
CA ASP A 151 -12.91 -26.56 -4.48
C ASP A 151 -14.25 -25.93 -4.06
N ASN A 152 -14.45 -25.74 -2.76
CA ASN A 152 -15.68 -25.16 -2.17
C ASN A 152 -15.41 -23.81 -1.50
N TRP A 153 -14.52 -22.99 -2.04
CA TRP A 153 -14.25 -21.69 -1.44
C TRP A 153 -15.49 -20.78 -1.52
N THR A 154 -15.81 -20.11 -0.42
CA THR A 154 -16.88 -19.11 -0.35
C THR A 154 -16.40 -17.98 0.53
N THR A 155 -16.60 -16.75 0.06
CA THR A 155 -16.33 -15.55 0.83
C THR A 155 -17.59 -15.15 1.60
N ASP A 156 -17.61 -15.32 2.93
CA ASP A 156 -18.74 -14.93 3.80
C ASP A 156 -18.74 -13.40 3.99
N LEU A 157 -19.57 -12.72 3.18
CA LEU A 157 -19.86 -11.29 3.25
C LEU A 157 -21.28 -11.07 3.77
N ARG A 158 -21.42 -10.22 4.79
CA ARG A 158 -22.70 -9.93 5.44
C ARG A 158 -23.07 -8.47 5.35
N GLU A 159 -24.36 -8.18 5.36
CA GLU A 159 -24.81 -6.81 5.60
C GLU A 159 -24.49 -6.41 7.04
N LEU A 160 -24.04 -5.17 7.24
CA LEU A 160 -23.90 -4.54 8.55
C LEU A 160 -25.31 -4.07 8.96
N ASN A 161 -25.97 -4.82 9.84
CA ASN A 161 -27.30 -4.47 10.37
C ASN A 161 -27.21 -3.47 11.53
#